data_AF-A0A4P9WZQ8-F1
#
_entry.id   AF-A0A4P9WZQ8-F1
#
_cell.length_a   1.000
_cell.length_b   1.000
_cell.length_c   1.000
_cell.angle_alpha   90.00
_cell.angle_beta   90.00
_cell.angle_gamma   90.00
#
_symmetry.space_group_name_H-M   'P 1'
#
loop_
_entity.id
_entity.type
_entity.pdbx_description
1 polymer ?
#
loop_
_entity_poly.entity_id
_entity_poly.type
_entity_poly.pdbx_seq_one_letter_code
_entity_poly.pdbx_strand_id
1 'polypeptide(L)' 'MSKLKLSNMPSGVYPLAAVMGAFICGVTWYGFRLARGPDVVWSRKTNPYPWLSIQPNMTTKIYDPHGDFEKSWSR' A
#
# COMPACT_ATOMS: atom_id res chain seq x y z
N MET A 1 -0.78 31.45 -18.44
CA MET A 1 -1.34 30.51 -17.45
C MET A 1 -0.51 30.61 -16.17
N SER A 2 -0.97 31.41 -15.20
CA SER A 2 -0.24 31.68 -13.96
C SER A 2 -0.16 30.42 -13.10
N LYS A 3 1.06 30.00 -12.74
CA LYS A 3 1.31 28.83 -11.89
C LYS A 3 0.74 29.11 -10.48
N LEU A 4 -0.29 28.37 -10.07
CA LEU A 4 -0.79 28.38 -8.70
C LEU A 4 0.30 27.79 -7.79
N LYS A 5 0.95 28.65 -6.99
CA LYS A 5 1.89 28.24 -5.95
C LYS A 5 1.13 27.98 -4.66
N LEU A 6 1.41 26.86 -4.00
CA LEU A 6 0.77 26.45 -2.74
C LEU A 6 0.89 27.53 -1.66
N SER A 7 1.98 28.30 -1.64
CA SER A 7 2.24 29.39 -0.68
C SER A 7 1.31 30.60 -0.78
N ASN A 8 0.62 30.77 -1.91
CA ASN A 8 -0.22 31.95 -2.18
C ASN A 8 -1.72 31.62 -2.16
N MET A 9 -2.09 30.46 -1.59
CA MET A 9 -3.48 30.05 -1.44
C MET A 9 -4.08 30.54 -0.11
N PRO A 10 -5.40 30.81 -0.06
CA PRO A 10 -6.09 31.09 1.20
C PRO A 10 -5.86 29.99 2.23
N SER A 11 -5.78 30.36 3.51
CA SER A 11 -5.46 29.43 4.61
C SER A 11 -6.41 28.23 4.71
N GLY A 12 -7.66 28.38 4.25
CA GLY A 12 -8.65 27.30 4.21
C GLY A 12 -8.37 26.18 3.20
N VAL A 13 -7.48 26.39 2.22
CA VAL A 13 -7.18 25.38 1.18
C VAL A 13 -6.13 24.37 1.62
N TYR A 14 -5.22 24.74 2.54
CA TYR A 14 -4.17 23.85 3.04
C TYR A 14 -4.70 22.53 3.65
N PRO A 15 -5.71 22.52 4.55
CA PRO A 15 -6.22 21.26 5.10
C PRO A 15 -6.86 20.38 4.03
N LEU A 16 -7.54 20.96 3.04
CA LEU A 16 -8.11 20.22 1.91
C LEU A 16 -7.00 19.57 1.06
N ALA A 17 -5.97 20.34 0.71
CA ALA A 17 -4.83 19.84 -0.04
C ALA A 17 -4.07 18.73 0.71
N ALA A 18 -3.98 18.83 2.04
CA ALA A 18 -3.37 17.79 2.87
C ALA A 18 -4.17 16.48 2.84
N VAL A 19 -5.50 16.55 3.00
CA VAL A 19 -6.36 15.36 2.95
C VAL A 19 -6.33 14.71 1.56
N MET A 20 -6.39 15.51 0.49
CA MET A 20 -6.30 15.00 -0.87
C MET A 20 -4.93 14.37 -1.17
N GLY A 21 -3.85 14.99 -0.69
CA GLY A 21 -2.50 14.43 -0.79
C GLY A 21 -2.38 13.10 -0.05
N ALA A 22 -2.89 13.02 1.18
CA ALA A 22 -2.93 11.79 1.96
C ALA A 22 -3.74 10.68 1.27
N PHE A 23 -4.87 11.04 0.65
CA PHE A 23 -5.70 10.10 -0.08
C PHE A 23 -4.98 9.49 -1.29
N ILE A 24 -4.37 10.31 -2.16
CA ILE A 24 -3.65 9.84 -3.35
C ILE A 24 -2.47 8.95 -2.93
N CYS A 25 -1.72 9.37 -1.90
CA CYS A 25 -0.64 8.57 -1.35
C CYS A 25 -1.15 7.23 -0.80
N GLY A 26 -2.24 7.24 -0.02
CA GLY A 26 -2.84 6.05 0.57
C GLY A 26 -3.33 5.05 -0.47
N VAL A 27 -4.06 5.52 -1.49
CA VAL A 27 -4.55 4.67 -2.59
C VAL A 27 -3.39 4.08 -3.38
N THR A 28 -2.38 4.90 -3.69
CA THR A 28 -1.21 4.45 -4.45
C THR A 28 -0.42 3.41 -3.66
N TRP A 29 -0.16 3.66 -2.38
CA TRP A 29 0.52 2.72 -1.49
C TRP A 29 -0.25 1.41 -1.34
N TYR A 30 -1.56 1.49 -1.10
CA TYR A 30 -2.40 0.31 -0.91
C TYR A 30 -2.55 -0.51 -2.20
N GLY A 31 -2.76 0.15 -3.34
CA GLY A 31 -2.79 -0.51 -4.65
C GLY A 31 -1.46 -1.20 -4.97
N PHE A 32 -0.33 -0.55 -4.67
CA PHE A 32 0.98 -1.16 -4.82
C PHE A 32 1.20 -2.36 -3.89
N ARG A 33 0.70 -2.29 -2.66
CA ARG A 33 0.72 -3.43 -1.74
C ARG A 33 -0.10 -4.60 -2.28
N LEU A 34 -1.34 -4.36 -2.72
CA LEU A 34 -2.22 -5.39 -3.29
C LEU A 34 -1.62 -6.05 -4.52
N ALA A 35 -1.01 -5.25 -5.40
CA ALA A 35 -0.26 -5.74 -6.55
C ALA A 35 0.82 -6.76 -6.15
N ARG A 36 1.43 -6.64 -4.96
CA ARG A 36 2.48 -7.56 -4.48
C ARG A 36 1.95 -8.74 -3.66
N GLY A 37 0.63 -8.92 -3.58
CA GLY A 37 0.00 -10.03 -2.87
C GLY A 37 0.38 -11.41 -3.42
N PRO A 38 0.26 -12.48 -2.59
CA PRO A 38 0.67 -13.82 -2.98
C PRO A 38 -0.19 -14.43 -4.09
N ASP A 39 -1.38 -13.91 -4.32
CA ASP A 39 -2.27 -14.33 -5.41
C ASP A 39 -1.89 -13.74 -6.78
N VAL A 40 -1.01 -12.71 -6.78
CA VAL A 40 -0.62 -11.99 -8.00
C VAL A 40 0.73 -12.49 -8.52
N VAL A 41 0.73 -13.08 -9.72
CA VAL A 41 1.92 -13.60 -10.40
C VAL A 41 2.48 -12.58 -11.41
N TRP A 42 3.56 -11.88 -11.03
CA TRP A 42 4.26 -10.95 -11.95
C TRP A 42 5.25 -11.64 -12.88
N SER A 43 5.97 -12.67 -12.40
CA SER A 43 6.96 -13.41 -13.18
C SER A 43 6.67 -14.90 -13.12
N ARG A 44 6.17 -15.45 -14.22
CA ARG A 44 5.92 -16.89 -14.37
C ARG A 44 7.20 -17.72 -14.49
N LYS A 45 8.35 -17.08 -14.75
CA LYS A 45 9.64 -17.79 -14.93
C LYS A 45 10.39 -17.95 -13.61
N THR A 46 10.39 -16.92 -12.78
CA THR A 46 11.21 -16.89 -11.55
C THR A 46 10.42 -17.35 -10.32
N ASN A 47 9.13 -17.00 -10.23
CA ASN A 47 8.28 -17.38 -9.10
C ASN A 47 6.83 -17.60 -9.60
N PRO A 48 6.56 -18.75 -10.25
CA PRO A 48 5.24 -19.05 -10.80
C PRO A 48 4.16 -19.26 -9.73
N TYR A 49 4.55 -19.64 -8.50
CA TYR A 49 3.64 -20.02 -7.42
C TYR A 49 3.94 -19.23 -6.13
N PRO A 50 3.68 -17.91 -6.11
CA PRO A 50 4.08 -17.05 -5.01
C PRO A 50 3.49 -17.43 -3.64
N TRP A 51 2.33 -18.08 -3.61
CA TRP A 51 1.72 -18.59 -2.37
C TRP A 51 2.54 -19.67 -1.66
N LEU A 52 3.44 -20.38 -2.37
CA LEU A 52 4.32 -21.38 -1.74
C LEU A 52 5.40 -20.76 -0.83
N SER A 53 5.61 -19.44 -0.92
CA SER A 53 6.55 -18.73 -0.05
C SER A 53 6.01 -18.42 1.36
N ILE A 54 4.71 -18.66 1.58
CA ILE A 54 4.04 -18.36 2.86
C ILE A 54 4.27 -19.54 3.81
N GLN A 55 4.84 -19.25 4.99
CA GLN A 55 5.03 -20.25 6.03
C GLN A 55 3.77 -20.39 6.91
N PRO A 56 3.53 -21.55 7.53
CA PRO A 56 2.32 -21.77 8.35
C PRO A 56 2.14 -20.80 9.53
N ASN A 57 3.23 -20.25 10.08
CA ASN A 57 3.22 -19.26 11.16
C ASN A 57 3.22 -17.79 10.68
N MET A 58 2.91 -17.56 9.39
CA MET A 58 2.88 -16.22 8.81
C MET A 58 1.47 -15.81 8.39
N THR A 59 1.13 -14.54 8.65
CA THR A 59 -0.08 -13.91 8.11
C THR A 59 0.21 -13.14 6.83
N THR A 60 -0.69 -13.24 5.85
CA THR A 60 -0.67 -12.41 4.64
C THR A 60 -1.44 -11.10 4.83
N LYS A 61 -2.24 -11.00 5.89
CA LYS A 61 -3.06 -9.83 6.20
C LYS A 61 -2.17 -8.69 6.68
N ILE A 62 -2.65 -7.46 6.47
CA ILE A 62 -1.97 -6.24 6.94
C ILE A 62 -1.90 -6.18 8.46
N TYR A 63 -2.93 -6.72 9.09
CA TYR A 63 -3.11 -6.66 10.51
C TYR A 63 -3.70 -7.98 11.00
N ASP A 64 -3.20 -8.41 12.15
CA ASP A 64 -3.68 -9.57 12.87
C ASP A 64 -4.18 -9.09 14.25
N PRO A 65 -5.50 -8.97 14.45
CA PRO A 65 -6.05 -8.52 15.71
C PRO A 65 -5.92 -9.57 16.83
N HIS A 66 -5.79 -10.85 16.47
CA HIS A 66 -5.71 -11.94 17.45
C HIS A 66 -4.27 -12.20 17.89
N GLY A 67 -3.29 -11.83 17.06
CA GLY A 67 -1.87 -12.06 17.35
C GLY A 67 -1.48 -13.53 17.27
N ASP A 68 -2.25 -14.34 16.53
CA ASP A 68 -2.02 -15.77 16.34
C ASP A 68 -0.77 -16.04 15.50
N PHE A 69 -0.30 -15.05 14.73
CA PHE A 69 0.85 -15.18 13.85
C PHE A 69 2.08 -14.43 14.38
N GLU A 70 3.22 -15.12 14.42
CA GLU A 70 4.50 -14.54 14.86
C GLU A 70 5.07 -13.53 13.86
N LYS A 71 4.69 -13.66 12.58
CA LYS A 71 5.32 -12.93 11.47
C LYS A 71 4.28 -12.49 10.43
N SER A 72 4.50 -11.30 9.85
CA SER A 72 3.83 -10.87 8.63
C SER A 72 4.62 -11.32 7.42
N TRP A 73 3.95 -11.92 6.45
CA TRP A 73 4.54 -12.27 5.17
C TRP A 73 4.82 -11.00 4.34
N SER A 74 5.96 -11.00 3.65
CA SER A 74 6.33 -10.01 2.64
C SER A 74 7.01 -10.73 1.48
N ARG A 75 6.73 -10.26 0.26
CA ARG A 75 7.45 -10.67 -0.96
C ARG A 75 8.80 -9.97 -1.05
#